data_AF-A0A147BQA3-F1
#
_entry.id   AF-A0A147BQA3-F1
#
_cell.length_a   1.000
_cell.length_b   1.000
_cell.length_c   1.000
_cell.angle_alpha   90.00
_cell.angle_beta   90.00
_cell.angle_gamma   90.00
#
_symmetry.space_group_name_H-M   'P 1'
#
loop_
_entity.id
_entity.type
_entity.pdbx_description
1 polymer ?
#
loop_
_entity_poly.entity_id
_entity_poly.type
_entity_poly.pdbx_seq_one_letter_code
_entity_poly.pdbx_strand_id
1 'polypeptide(L)'
;IPEAEIMATTFACSVKVVVVLAFLFAVTCKTEASSRRQHTCAYPQTCTNPGTNDPSHVVTATAQYNPTTKKCETIPSETGPHNCQKFATLADCQKNCASAKQ
;
A
#
# COMPACT_ATOMS: atom_id res chain seq x y z
N ILE A 1 -42.49 -52.34 -19.92
CA ILE A 1 -42.09 -50.97 -20.30
C ILE A 1 -41.51 -50.32 -19.05
N PRO A 2 -40.18 -50.36 -18.87
CA PRO A 2 -39.51 -49.87 -17.67
C PRO A 2 -39.01 -48.44 -17.93
N GLU A 3 -39.83 -47.41 -17.69
CA GLU A 3 -39.45 -46.02 -18.02
C GLU A 3 -39.77 -44.99 -16.91
N ALA A 4 -39.95 -45.44 -15.67
CA ALA A 4 -40.30 -44.54 -14.57
C ALA A 4 -39.35 -44.59 -13.35
N GLU A 5 -38.14 -45.14 -13.48
CA GLU A 5 -37.21 -45.25 -12.35
C GLU A 5 -35.81 -44.64 -12.60
N ILE A 6 -35.67 -43.70 -13.54
CA ILE A 6 -34.39 -43.01 -13.82
C ILE A 6 -34.52 -41.47 -13.74
N MET A 7 -35.39 -40.94 -12.88
CA MET A 7 -35.55 -39.48 -12.73
C MET A 7 -35.44 -38.97 -11.29
N ALA A 8 -34.75 -39.69 -10.40
CA ALA A 8 -34.60 -39.24 -9.00
C ALA A 8 -33.16 -39.27 -8.46
N THR A 9 -32.17 -39.69 -9.24
CA THR A 9 -30.80 -39.90 -8.71
C THR A 9 -29.74 -38.97 -9.29
N THR A 10 -30.04 -38.25 -10.38
CA THR A 10 -29.08 -37.34 -11.03
C THR A 10 -29.15 -35.90 -10.52
N PHE A 11 -30.24 -35.50 -9.88
CA PHE A 11 -30.41 -34.10 -9.43
C PHE A 11 -29.68 -33.79 -8.12
N ALA A 12 -29.44 -34.80 -7.27
CA ALA A 12 -28.84 -34.61 -5.94
C ALA A 12 -27.30 -34.50 -5.95
N CYS A 13 -26.63 -35.05 -6.98
CA CYS A 13 -25.16 -35.00 -7.08
C CYS A 13 -24.67 -33.69 -7.69
N SER A 14 -25.39 -33.15 -8.68
CA SER A 14 -25.00 -31.94 -9.41
C SER A 14 -25.08 -30.67 -8.55
N VAL A 15 -26.05 -30.59 -7.65
CA VAL A 15 -26.25 -29.43 -6.75
C VAL A 15 -25.09 -29.30 -5.76
N LYS A 16 -24.59 -30.42 -5.22
CA LYS A 16 -23.47 -30.41 -4.26
C LYS A 16 -22.19 -29.90 -4.91
N VAL A 17 -21.91 -30.31 -6.15
CA VAL A 17 -20.70 -29.89 -6.88
C VAL A 17 -20.74 -28.39 -7.19
N VAL A 18 -21.89 -27.87 -7.62
CA VAL A 18 -22.06 -26.43 -7.91
C VAL A 18 -21.94 -25.58 -6.64
N VAL A 19 -22.51 -26.04 -5.52
CA VAL A 19 -22.40 -25.36 -4.22
C VAL A 19 -20.96 -25.37 -3.71
N VAL A 20 -20.25 -26.50 -3.78
CA VAL A 20 -18.85 -26.59 -3.37
C VAL A 20 -17.96 -25.69 -4.23
N LEU A 21 -18.15 -25.68 -5.56
CA LEU A 21 -17.43 -24.77 -6.44
C LEU A 21 -17.72 -23.30 -6.11
N ALA A 22 -18.98 -22.91 -5.91
CA ALA A 22 -19.34 -21.54 -5.55
C ALA A 22 -18.74 -21.11 -4.21
N PHE A 23 -18.69 -22.00 -3.21
CA PHE A 23 -18.01 -21.75 -1.94
C PHE A 23 -16.49 -21.60 -2.13
N LEU A 24 -15.86 -22.42 -2.97
CA LEU A 24 -14.42 -22.30 -3.28
C LEU A 24 -14.10 -20.96 -3.97
N PHE A 25 -14.91 -20.53 -4.93
CA PHE A 25 -14.74 -19.21 -5.58
C PHE A 25 -14.96 -18.05 -4.60
N ALA A 26 -15.96 -18.13 -3.73
CA ALA A 26 -16.21 -17.08 -2.72
C ALA A 26 -15.08 -16.98 -1.67
N VAL A 27 -14.45 -18.11 -1.31
CA VAL A 27 -13.29 -18.13 -0.40
C VAL A 27 -12.05 -17.52 -1.06
N THR A 28 -11.86 -17.66 -2.37
CA THR A 28 -10.71 -17.05 -3.07
C THR A 28 -10.82 -15.53 -3.29
N CYS A 29 -12.01 -14.94 -3.20
CA CYS A 29 -12.19 -13.48 -3.34
C CYS A 29 -12.02 -12.68 -2.04
N LYS A 30 -11.63 -13.34 -0.94
CA LYS A 30 -11.39 -12.69 0.35
C LYS A 30 -9.92 -12.84 0.72
N THR A 31 -9.09 -11.96 0.16
CA THR A 31 -7.88 -11.36 0.78
C THR A 31 -6.82 -11.07 -0.28
N GLU A 32 -7.07 -10.06 -1.10
CA GLU A 32 -6.01 -9.14 -1.50
C GLU A 32 -6.61 -7.73 -1.39
N ALA A 33 -7.24 -7.43 -0.23
CA ALA A 33 -7.32 -6.06 0.22
C ALA A 33 -5.86 -5.66 0.38
N SER A 34 -5.35 -5.03 -0.68
CA SER A 34 -3.96 -4.70 -0.85
C SER A 34 -3.48 -4.19 0.50
N SER A 35 -2.51 -4.89 1.09
CA SER A 35 -1.67 -4.30 2.12
C SER A 35 -0.90 -3.20 1.42
N ARG A 36 -1.60 -2.09 1.14
CA ARG A 36 -1.06 -0.81 0.78
C ARG A 36 -0.32 -0.46 2.05
N ARG A 37 0.93 -0.91 2.15
CA ARG A 37 1.84 -0.46 3.18
C ARG A 37 1.84 1.05 2.98
N GLN A 38 1.07 1.74 3.80
CA GLN A 38 1.09 3.18 3.85
C GLN A 38 2.49 3.49 4.36
N HIS A 39 3.39 3.75 3.42
CA HIS A 39 4.72 4.20 3.73
C HIS A 39 4.55 5.48 4.54
N THR A 40 4.80 5.34 5.84
CA THR A 40 4.67 6.40 6.81
C THR A 40 6.09 6.72 7.26
N CYS A 41 6.51 7.95 7.01
CA CYS A 41 7.81 8.43 7.47
C CYS A 41 7.75 8.69 8.98
N ALA A 42 8.69 8.09 9.72
CA ALA A 42 8.79 8.27 11.17
C ALA A 42 9.62 9.53 11.49
N TYR A 43 8.96 10.69 11.56
CA TYR A 43 9.60 11.94 11.92
C TYR A 43 9.78 12.12 13.44
N PRO A 44 10.87 12.76 13.91
CA PRO A 44 11.94 13.38 13.12
C PRO A 44 13.07 12.42 12.73
N GLN A 45 13.01 11.14 13.10
CA GLN A 45 14.12 10.18 12.87
C GLN A 45 14.47 10.04 11.39
N THR A 46 13.46 10.01 10.52
CA THR A 46 13.68 9.92 9.07
C THR A 46 14.27 11.18 8.44
N CYS A 47 14.35 12.30 9.16
CA CYS A 47 15.04 13.49 8.69
C CYS A 47 16.55 13.26 8.59
N THR A 48 17.14 12.46 9.48
CA THR A 48 18.58 12.14 9.44
C THR A 48 18.86 10.74 8.90
N ASN A 49 17.89 9.84 8.98
CA ASN A 49 18.00 8.48 8.45
C ASN A 49 16.70 8.06 7.71
N PRO A 50 16.54 8.43 6.43
CA PRO A 50 15.28 8.27 5.69
C PRO A 50 14.94 6.81 5.34
N GLY A 51 15.90 5.88 5.46
CA GLY A 51 15.71 4.51 5.00
C GLY A 51 15.53 4.42 3.47
N THR A 52 14.90 3.34 3.02
CA THR A 52 14.63 3.09 1.60
C THR A 52 13.45 3.94 1.13
N ASN A 53 13.57 4.54 -0.06
CA ASN A 53 12.46 5.21 -0.72
C ASN A 53 11.27 4.28 -0.91
N ASP A 54 10.07 4.85 -0.90
CA ASP A 54 8.86 4.11 -1.23
C ASP A 54 8.57 4.18 -2.73
N PRO A 55 8.73 3.06 -3.46
CA PRO A 55 8.52 3.02 -4.90
C PRO A 55 7.04 3.08 -5.29
N SER A 56 6.12 2.85 -4.35
CA SER A 56 4.68 2.80 -4.64
C SER A 56 4.02 4.18 -4.62
N HIS A 57 4.69 5.20 -4.09
CA HIS A 57 4.17 6.57 -4.06
C HIS A 57 5.16 7.51 -4.73
N VAL A 58 4.69 8.21 -5.76
CA VAL A 58 5.46 9.26 -6.44
C VAL A 58 5.04 10.61 -5.87
N VAL A 59 6.02 11.42 -5.48
CA VAL A 59 5.82 12.74 -4.90
C VAL A 59 6.69 13.74 -5.66
N THR A 60 6.14 14.93 -5.91
CA THR A 60 6.93 16.09 -6.36
C THR A 60 7.41 16.84 -5.14
N ALA A 61 8.72 16.90 -4.95
CA ALA A 61 9.36 17.59 -3.85
C ALA A 61 9.99 18.91 -4.31
N THR A 62 9.86 19.93 -3.48
CA THR A 62 10.54 21.23 -3.66
C THR A 62 11.36 21.62 -2.43
N ALA A 63 11.40 20.77 -1.41
CA ALA A 63 12.21 20.97 -0.21
C ALA A 63 12.85 19.67 0.26
N GLN A 64 14.01 19.77 0.91
CA GLN A 64 14.72 18.65 1.51
C GLN A 64 15.31 19.04 2.86
N TYR A 65 15.32 18.10 3.82
CA TYR A 65 16.10 18.27 5.04
C TYR A 65 17.56 17.90 4.78
N ASN A 66 18.46 18.84 5.06
CA ASN A 66 19.90 18.65 4.97
C ASN A 66 20.46 18.31 6.36
N PRO A 67 20.90 17.05 6.61
CA PRO A 67 21.40 16.63 7.92
C PRO A 67 22.75 17.26 8.28
N THR A 68 23.50 17.76 7.30
CA THR A 68 24.78 18.45 7.50
C THR A 68 24.56 19.87 8.01
N THR A 69 23.65 20.63 7.39
CA THR A 69 23.33 22.01 7.80
C THR A 69 22.26 22.07 8.90
N LYS A 70 21.61 20.94 9.19
CA LYS A 70 20.49 20.79 10.13
C LYS A 70 19.32 21.72 9.79
N LYS A 71 19.06 21.91 8.50
CA LYS A 71 18.05 22.84 7.97
C LYS A 71 17.23 22.21 6.86
N CYS A 72 16.00 22.70 6.73
CA CYS A 72 15.18 22.51 5.54
C CYS A 72 15.62 23.51 4.48
N GLU A 73 15.91 23.01 3.28
CA GLU A 73 16.42 23.78 2.15
C GLU A 73 15.49 23.60 0.96
N THR A 74 15.31 24.66 0.17
CA THR A 74 14.58 24.59 -1.10
C THR A 74 15.46 23.90 -2.13
N ILE A 75 14.89 22.95 -2.87
CA ILE A 75 15.56 22.24 -3.96
C ILE A 75 14.82 22.51 -5.29
N PRO A 76 15.46 22.26 -6.45
CA PRO A 76 14.73 22.17 -7.71
C PRO A 76 13.57 21.18 -7.60
N SER A 77 12.49 21.43 -8.33
CA SER A 77 11.35 20.53 -8.34
C SER A 77 11.76 19.15 -8.87
N GLU A 78 11.64 18.13 -8.05
CA GLU A 78 11.97 16.76 -8.39
C GLU A 78 10.77 15.85 -8.18
N THR A 79 10.41 15.06 -9.19
CA THR A 79 9.31 14.09 -9.12
C THR A 79 9.89 12.69 -9.15
N GLY A 80 9.57 11.87 -8.14
CA GLY A 80 10.07 10.49 -8.06
C GLY A 80 9.49 9.72 -6.88
N PRO A 81 10.01 8.51 -6.62
CA PRO A 81 9.65 7.73 -5.44
C PRO A 81 9.76 8.56 -4.16
N HIS A 82 8.78 8.41 -3.28
CA HIS A 82 8.71 9.19 -2.05
C HIS A 82 9.92 8.86 -1.16
N ASN A 83 10.69 9.89 -0.84
CA ASN A 83 11.83 9.84 0.06
C ASN A 83 11.50 10.64 1.32
N CYS A 84 11.68 10.05 2.51
CA CYS A 84 11.29 10.69 3.76
C CYS A 84 12.06 11.97 4.13
N GLN A 85 13.17 12.29 3.46
CA GLN A 85 13.87 13.57 3.60
C GLN A 85 13.37 14.64 2.63
N LYS A 86 12.58 14.27 1.62
CA LYS A 86 12.06 15.18 0.58
C LYS A 86 10.59 15.48 0.83
N PHE A 87 10.23 16.74 0.69
CA PHE A 87 8.92 17.26 1.04
C PHE A 87 8.34 18.07 -0.12
N ALA A 88 7.01 18.03 -0.25
CA ALA A 88 6.29 18.83 -1.22
C ALA A 88 6.47 20.34 -0.99
N THR A 89 6.67 20.76 0.26
CA THR A 89 6.88 22.17 0.63
C THR A 89 7.93 22.34 1.71
N LEU A 90 8.52 23.53 1.79
CA LEU A 90 9.45 23.90 2.86
C LEU A 90 8.77 23.88 4.25
N ALA A 91 7.50 24.27 4.31
CA ALA A 91 6.71 24.26 5.54
C ALA A 91 6.50 22.85 6.08
N ASP A 92 6.22 21.87 5.20
CA ASP A 92 6.11 20.46 5.59
C ASP A 92 7.45 19.94 6.12
N CYS A 93 8.56 20.29 5.48
CA CYS A 93 9.88 19.94 6.00
C CYS A 93 10.09 20.50 7.41
N GLN A 94 9.83 21.79 7.62
CA GLN A 94 10.03 22.43 8.93
C GLN A 94 9.14 21.82 10.01
N LYS A 95 7.87 21.57 9.70
CA LYS A 95 6.91 20.94 10.60
C LYS A 95 7.40 19.57 11.09
N ASN A 96 8.00 18.79 10.20
CA ASN A 96 8.41 17.41 10.50
C ASN A 96 9.85 17.31 11.04
N CYS A 97 10.76 18.20 10.64
CA CYS A 97 12.19 18.09 10.92
C CYS A 97 12.79 19.20 11.79
N ALA A 98 12.02 20.20 12.23
CA ALA A 98 12.57 21.28 13.08
C ALA A 98 13.20 20.76 14.39
N SER A 99 12.71 19.64 14.92
CA SER A 99 13.22 18.98 16.12
C SER A 99 14.38 18.00 15.86
N ALA A 100 14.73 17.73 14.60
CA ALA A 100 15.85 16.85 14.22
C ALA A 100 17.25 17.48 14.48
N LYS A 101 17.30 18.62 15.19
CA LYS A 101 18.52 19.39 15.52
C LYS A 101 19.40 18.79 16.61
N GLN A 102 19.08 17.59 17.11
CA GLN A 102 19.90 16.90 18.11
C GLN A 102 21.21 16.38 17.50
#